data_AF-A0A645GVR2-F1
#
_entry.id   AF-A0A645GVR2-F1
#
_cell.length_a   1.000
_cell.length_b   1.000
_cell.length_c   1.000
_cell.angle_alpha   90.00
_cell.angle_beta   90.00
_cell.angle_gamma   90.00
#
_symmetry.space_group_name_H-M   'P 1'
#
loop_
_entity.id
_entity.type
_entity.pdbx_description
1 polymer ?
#
loop_
_entity_poly.entity_id
_entity_poly.type
_entity_poly.pdbx_seq_one_letter_code
_entity_poly.pdbx_strand_id
1 'polypeptide(L)'
;MIWGGVIIILGVIFHLLQFTTQTITVGYTGTIEPHMRVILGFQQWWLVLAYAIFVGAVCLHIYHGFYSAFCTLGARVGAFSEKVIKVCSWIVCLLVFFGFMASPLAIFFGLVTA
;
A
#
# COMPACT_ATOMS: atom_id res chain seq x y z
N MET A 1 3.38 -15.09 6.21
CA MET A 1 2.65 -15.40 4.96
C MET A 1 3.53 -15.13 3.75
N ILE A 2 3.84 -16.17 2.97
CA ILE A 2 4.76 -16.09 1.82
C ILE A 2 4.14 -15.27 0.68
N TRP A 3 2.89 -15.55 0.31
CA TRP A 3 2.21 -14.90 -0.81
C TRP A 3 2.08 -13.38 -0.67
N GLY A 4 1.72 -12.88 0.53
CA GLY A 4 1.67 -11.44 0.78
C GLY A 4 3.04 -10.78 0.59
N GLY A 5 4.12 -11.41 1.07
CA GLY A 5 5.48 -10.90 0.87
C GLY A 5 5.92 -10.88 -0.60
N VAL A 6 5.61 -11.94 -1.36
CA VAL A 6 5.94 -12.01 -2.80
C VAL A 6 5.22 -10.92 -3.59
N ILE A 7 3.92 -10.71 -3.36
CA ILE A 7 3.15 -9.65 -4.03
C ILE A 7 3.72 -8.27 -3.69
N ILE A 8 4.12 -8.05 -2.43
CA ILE A 8 4.74 -6.79 -2.01
C ILE A 8 6.08 -6.57 -2.72
N ILE A 9 6.94 -7.58 -2.82
CA ILE A 9 8.24 -7.43 -3.51
C ILE A 9 8.03 -7.07 -4.99
N LEU A 10 7.13 -7.77 -5.68
CA LEU A 10 6.83 -7.47 -7.09
C LEU A 10 6.28 -6.05 -7.27
N GLY A 11 5.37 -5.63 -6.40
CA GLY A 11 4.83 -4.27 -6.45
C GLY A 11 5.85 -3.20 -6.09
N VAL A 12 6.77 -3.45 -5.16
CA VAL A 12 7.89 -2.54 -4.84
C VAL A 12 8.83 -2.39 -6.03
N ILE A 13 9.18 -3.48 -6.71
CA ILE A 13 10.00 -3.41 -7.93
C ILE A 13 9.31 -2.53 -8.97
N PHE A 14 8.02 -2.79 -9.26
CA PHE A 14 7.25 -1.96 -10.17
C PHE A 14 7.20 -0.49 -9.73
N HIS A 15 6.97 -0.23 -8.44
CA HIS A 15 6.91 1.13 -7.87
C HIS A 15 8.23 1.90 -8.07
N LEU A 16 9.37 1.26 -7.86
CA LEU A 16 10.70 1.85 -8.09
C LEU A 16 10.99 2.05 -9.58
N LEU A 17 10.60 1.10 -10.42
CA LEU A 17 10.74 1.22 -11.87
C LEU A 17 9.89 2.38 -12.42
N GLN A 18 8.72 2.61 -11.85
CA GLN A 18 7.79 3.65 -12.28
C GLN A 18 8.15 5.05 -11.75
N PHE A 19 8.23 5.22 -10.43
CA PHE A 19 8.32 6.54 -9.82
C PHE A 19 9.77 7.02 -9.65
N THR A 20 10.69 6.09 -9.33
CA THR A 20 12.09 6.44 -9.04
C THR A 20 12.93 6.49 -10.31
N THR A 21 13.02 5.38 -11.03
CA THR A 21 13.95 5.24 -12.18
C THR A 21 13.36 5.67 -13.51
N GLN A 22 12.04 5.84 -13.61
CA GLN A 22 11.33 6.17 -14.85
C GLN A 22 11.56 5.16 -15.98
N THR A 23 11.92 3.92 -15.63
CA THR A 23 12.02 2.80 -16.58
C THR A 23 10.66 2.47 -17.16
N ILE A 24 9.60 2.65 -16.36
CA ILE A 24 8.20 2.48 -16.77
C ILE A 24 7.51 3.84 -16.64
N THR A 25 7.08 4.43 -17.75
CA THR A 25 6.31 5.69 -17.74
C THR A 25 4.83 5.39 -17.94
N VAL A 26 3.97 6.05 -17.15
CA VAL A 26 2.52 5.86 -17.20
C VAL A 26 1.87 7.24 -17.28
N GLY A 27 1.16 7.51 -18.38
CA GLY A 27 0.49 8.81 -18.61
C GLY A 27 1.43 9.93 -19.07
N TYR A 28 2.72 9.66 -19.30
CA TYR A 28 3.69 10.63 -19.80
C TYR A 28 4.83 9.95 -20.57
N THR A 29 5.63 10.78 -21.25
CA THR A 29 6.87 10.36 -21.94
C THR A 29 8.03 11.25 -21.51
N GLY A 30 9.24 10.69 -21.50
CA GLY A 30 10.45 11.42 -21.13
C GLY A 30 10.62 11.66 -19.62
N THR A 31 11.57 12.52 -19.28
CA THR A 31 11.90 12.86 -17.90
C THR A 31 11.08 14.05 -17.44
N ILE A 32 10.24 13.85 -16.42
CA ILE A 32 9.44 14.89 -15.78
C ILE A 32 9.73 14.99 -14.28
N GLU A 33 9.24 16.06 -13.66
CA GLU A 33 9.37 16.33 -12.23
C GLU A 33 8.66 15.24 -11.39
N PRO A 34 9.19 14.88 -10.20
CA PRO A 34 8.68 13.76 -9.41
C PRO A 34 7.18 13.83 -9.06
N HIS A 35 6.65 15.01 -8.73
CA HIS A 35 5.24 15.17 -8.38
C HIS A 35 4.32 14.94 -9.58
N MET A 36 4.73 15.37 -10.78
CA MET A 36 4.00 15.16 -12.02
C MET A 36 3.88 13.67 -12.38
N ARG A 37 4.90 12.86 -12.04
CA ARG A 37 4.85 11.39 -12.24
C ARG A 37 3.72 10.77 -11.44
N VAL A 38 3.51 11.23 -10.20
CA VAL A 38 2.45 10.75 -9.30
C VAL A 38 1.09 11.14 -9.85
N ILE A 39 0.92 12.42 -10.22
CA ILE A 39 -0.37 12.93 -10.72
C ILE A 39 -0.75 12.24 -12.03
N LEU A 40 0.12 12.26 -13.04
CA LEU A 40 -0.15 11.68 -14.36
C LEU A 40 -0.30 10.15 -14.30
N GLY A 41 0.43 9.50 -13.39
CA GLY A 41 0.28 8.07 -13.12
C GLY A 41 -1.12 7.74 -12.59
N PHE A 42 -1.54 8.38 -11.50
CA PHE A 42 -2.81 8.07 -10.84
C PHE A 42 -4.06 8.63 -11.52
N GLN A 43 -3.92 9.41 -12.59
CA GLN A 43 -5.03 9.67 -13.52
C GLN A 43 -5.44 8.42 -14.33
N GLN A 44 -4.58 7.40 -14.41
CA GLN A 44 -4.90 6.15 -15.10
C GLN A 44 -5.66 5.20 -14.17
N TRP A 45 -6.92 4.92 -14.48
CA TRP A 45 -7.82 4.11 -13.63
C TRP A 45 -7.25 2.72 -13.27
N TRP A 46 -6.56 2.08 -14.21
CA TRP A 46 -5.98 0.75 -14.01
C TRP A 46 -4.82 0.78 -13.02
N LEU A 47 -4.06 1.89 -12.97
CA LEU A 47 -2.97 2.06 -12.02
C LEU A 47 -3.52 2.27 -10.60
N VAL A 48 -4.61 3.02 -10.45
CA VAL A 48 -5.32 3.17 -9.16
C VAL A 48 -5.79 1.80 -8.65
N LEU A 49 -6.37 0.98 -9.52
CA LEU A 49 -6.80 -0.38 -9.17
C LEU A 49 -5.61 -1.28 -8.80
N ALA A 50 -4.53 -1.26 -9.59
CA ALA A 50 -3.32 -2.03 -9.31
C ALA A 50 -2.69 -1.61 -7.97
N TYR A 51 -2.65 -0.31 -7.69
CA TYR A 51 -2.18 0.23 -6.42
C TYR A 51 -3.08 -0.17 -5.25
N ALA A 52 -4.41 -0.18 -5.42
CA ALA A 52 -5.34 -0.66 -4.40
C ALA A 52 -5.11 -2.14 -4.05
N ILE A 53 -4.85 -2.99 -5.05
CA ILE A 53 -4.49 -4.40 -4.85
C ILE A 53 -3.15 -4.50 -4.09
N PHE A 54 -2.16 -3.70 -4.48
CA PHE A 54 -0.86 -3.66 -3.81
C PHE A 54 -0.97 -3.25 -2.34
N VAL A 55 -1.65 -2.14 -2.04
CA VAL A 55 -1.91 -1.69 -0.67
C VAL A 55 -2.73 -2.71 0.11
N GLY A 56 -3.71 -3.37 -0.54
CA GLY A 56 -4.45 -4.48 0.06
C GLY A 56 -3.54 -5.65 0.47
N ALA A 57 -2.57 -6.02 -0.37
CA ALA A 57 -1.59 -7.06 -0.03
C ALA A 57 -0.67 -6.64 1.13
N VAL A 58 -0.24 -5.37 1.16
CA VAL A 58 0.49 -4.78 2.30
C VAL A 58 -0.33 -4.89 3.58
N CYS A 59 -1.62 -4.56 3.52
CA CYS A 59 -2.54 -4.62 4.66
C CYS A 59 -2.70 -6.04 5.20
N LEU A 60 -2.88 -7.04 4.34
CA LEU A 60 -2.93 -8.45 4.75
C LEU A 60 -1.60 -8.90 5.40
N HIS A 61 -0.47 -8.48 4.83
CA HIS A 61 0.85 -8.78 5.38
C HIS A 61 1.06 -8.16 6.76
N ILE A 62 0.67 -6.89 6.94
CA ILE A 62 0.73 -6.19 8.23
C ILE A 62 -0.21 -6.85 9.23
N TYR A 63 -1.45 -7.15 8.86
CA TYR A 63 -2.42 -7.79 9.77
C TYR A 63 -1.85 -9.09 10.34
N HIS A 64 -1.33 -9.96 9.48
CA HIS A 64 -0.72 -11.22 9.91
C HIS A 64 0.59 -11.01 10.68
N GLY A 65 1.47 -10.13 10.19
CA GLY A 65 2.78 -9.86 10.79
C GLY A 65 2.65 -9.25 12.18
N PHE A 66 1.76 -8.27 12.35
CA PHE A 66 1.45 -7.63 13.61
C PHE A 66 0.95 -8.67 14.61
N TYR A 67 -0.12 -9.40 14.28
CA TYR A 67 -0.65 -10.44 15.17
C TYR A 67 0.42 -11.47 15.57
N SER A 68 1.19 -11.98 14.61
CA SER A 68 2.24 -12.97 14.86
C SER A 68 3.37 -12.42 15.74
N ALA A 69 3.81 -11.18 15.52
CA ALA A 69 4.90 -10.57 16.29
C ALA A 69 4.53 -10.46 17.78
N PHE A 70 3.31 -10.01 18.09
CA PHE A 70 2.85 -9.92 19.48
C PHE A 70 2.60 -11.30 20.12
N CYS A 71 2.31 -12.34 19.33
CA CYS A 71 2.31 -13.71 19.83
C CYS A 71 3.73 -14.16 20.22
N THR A 72 4.72 -13.93 19.35
CA THR A 72 6.12 -14.34 19.59
C THR A 72 6.77 -13.57 20.73
N LEU A 73 6.44 -12.29 20.90
CA LEU A 73 6.94 -11.45 21.99
C LEU A 73 6.27 -11.75 23.36
N GLY A 74 5.34 -12.71 23.42
CA GLY A 74 4.68 -13.12 24.66
C GLY A 74 3.54 -12.21 25.13
N ALA A 75 3.12 -11.23 24.32
CA ALA A 75 2.03 -10.31 24.67
C ALA A 75 0.63 -10.97 24.61
N ARG A 76 0.52 -12.15 23.98
CA ARG A 76 -0.73 -12.93 23.94
C ARG A 76 -0.83 -13.86 25.17
N VAL A 77 -1.24 -13.29 26.30
CA VAL A 77 -1.37 -13.98 27.61
C VAL A 77 -2.76 -14.59 27.89
N GLY A 78 -3.77 -14.30 27.07
CA GLY A 78 -5.11 -14.86 27.22
C GLY A 78 -6.14 -14.31 26.22
N ALA A 79 -7.38 -14.79 26.29
CA ALA A 79 -8.44 -14.46 25.32
C ALA A 79 -8.71 -12.95 25.17
N PHE A 80 -8.63 -12.19 26.26
CA PHE A 80 -8.75 -10.73 26.20
C PHE A 80 -7.61 -10.09 25.39
N SER A 81 -6.35 -10.41 25.71
CA SER A 81 -5.18 -9.89 24.99
C SER A 81 -5.20 -10.27 23.51
N GLU A 82 -5.65 -11.47 23.16
CA GLU A 82 -5.80 -11.90 21.77
C GLU A 82 -6.80 -11.03 21.02
N LYS A 83 -7.96 -10.74 21.63
CA LYS A 83 -8.98 -9.85 21.04
C LYS A 83 -8.42 -8.44 20.83
N VAL A 84 -7.70 -7.90 21.81
CA VAL A 84 -7.07 -6.57 21.71
C VAL A 84 -6.06 -6.55 20.57
N ILE A 85 -5.13 -7.51 20.50
CA ILE A 85 -4.11 -7.57 19.44
C ILE A 85 -4.77 -7.68 18.05
N LYS A 86 -5.83 -8.50 17.91
CA LYS A 86 -6.58 -8.62 16.65
C LYS A 86 -7.24 -7.30 16.24
N VAL A 87 -7.87 -6.59 17.19
CA VAL A 87 -8.48 -5.28 16.93
C VAL A 87 -7.41 -4.25 16.54
N CYS A 88 -6.29 -4.19 17.27
CA CYS A 88 -5.17 -3.31 16.92
C CYS A 88 -4.63 -3.62 15.52
N SER A 89 -4.49 -4.89 15.16
CA SER A 89 -4.05 -5.31 13.82
C SER A 89 -5.00 -4.79 12.74
N TRP A 90 -6.31 -4.85 12.97
CA TRP A 90 -7.32 -4.31 12.07
C TRP A 90 -7.26 -2.78 11.97
N ILE A 91 -7.11 -2.08 13.10
CA ILE A 91 -7.01 -0.61 13.10
C ILE A 91 -5.80 -0.15 12.28
N VAL A 92 -4.62 -0.76 12.51
CA VAL A 92 -3.40 -0.43 11.76
C VAL A 92 -3.60 -0.69 10.27
N CYS A 93 -4.18 -1.85 9.92
CA CYS A 93 -4.50 -2.22 8.54
C CYS A 93 -5.41 -1.18 7.87
N LEU A 94 -6.50 -0.76 8.51
CA LEU A 94 -7.44 0.22 7.95
C LEU A 94 -6.80 1.61 7.81
N LEU A 95 -6.05 2.06 8.82
CA LEU A 95 -5.34 3.34 8.77
C LEU A 95 -4.35 3.39 7.59
N VAL A 96 -3.58 2.32 7.40
CA VAL A 96 -2.65 2.20 6.27
C VAL A 96 -3.42 2.19 4.96
N PHE A 97 -4.46 1.37 4.84
CA PHE A 97 -5.24 1.27 3.59
C PHE A 97 -5.82 2.62 3.17
N PHE A 98 -6.58 3.28 4.05
CA PHE A 98 -7.21 4.55 3.73
C PHE A 98 -6.22 5.69 3.60
N GLY A 99 -5.17 5.72 4.43
CA GLY A 99 -4.11 6.74 4.34
C GLY A 99 -3.39 6.71 2.99
N PHE A 100 -3.00 5.53 2.52
CA PHE A 100 -2.33 5.39 1.23
C PHE A 100 -3.29 5.51 0.04
N MET A 101 -4.55 5.10 0.18
CA MET A 101 -5.54 5.27 -0.89
C MET A 101 -6.07 6.70 -1.04
N ALA A 102 -5.93 7.56 -0.01
CA ALA A 102 -6.42 8.94 -0.06
C ALA A 102 -5.78 9.74 -1.21
N SER A 103 -4.45 9.66 -1.36
CA SER A 103 -3.72 10.39 -2.40
C SER A 103 -4.11 9.98 -3.85
N PRO A 104 -4.06 8.70 -4.25
CA PRO A 104 -4.41 8.29 -5.61
C PRO A 104 -5.89 8.54 -5.92
N LEU A 105 -6.80 8.39 -4.95
CA LEU A 105 -8.22 8.72 -5.16
C LEU A 105 -8.43 10.22 -5.32
N ALA A 106 -7.75 11.05 -4.53
CA ALA A 106 -7.83 12.50 -4.69
C ALA A 106 -7.35 12.96 -6.08
N ILE A 107 -6.29 12.37 -6.59
CA ILE A 107 -5.80 12.63 -7.96
C ILE A 107 -6.81 12.13 -9.00
N PHE A 108 -7.27 10.89 -8.87
CA PHE A 108 -8.16 10.26 -9.85
C PHE A 108 -9.50 11.01 -10.00
N PHE A 109 -10.05 11.52 -8.90
CA PHE A 109 -11.28 12.33 -8.92
C PHE A 109 -11.04 13.82 -9.25
N GLY A 110 -9.80 14.22 -9.53
CA GLY A 110 -9.48 15.60 -9.91
C GLY A 110 -9.47 16.60 -8.74
N LEU A 111 -9.39 16.14 -7.49
CA LEU A 111 -9.19 17.01 -6.32
C LEU A 111 -7.75 17.54 -6.23
N VAL A 112 -6.80 16.81 -6.82
CA VAL A 112 -5.40 17.22 -6.97
C VAL A 112 -5.04 17.13 -8.45
N THR A 113 -4.58 18.23 -9.03
CA THR A 113 -4.25 18.35 -10.45
C THR A 113 -2.80 18.78 -10.65
N ALA A 114 -2.31 18.57 -11.87
CA ALA A 114 -0.97 18.91 -12.34
C ALA A 114 -0.80 20.42 -12.54
#